data_AF-A0AAD6X5K9-F1
#
_entry.id   AF-A0AAD6X5K9-F1
#
_cell.length_a   1.000
_cell.length_b   1.000
_cell.length_c   1.000
_cell.angle_alpha   90.00
_cell.angle_beta   90.00
_cell.angle_gamma   90.00
#
_symmetry.space_group_name_H-M   'P 1'
#
loop_
_entity.id
_entity.type
_entity.pdbx_description
1 polymer ?
#
loop_
_entity_poly.entity_id
_entity_poly.type
_entity_poly.pdbx_seq_one_letter_code
_entity_poly.pdbx_strand_id
1 'polypeptide(L)'
;MISPFASKSGTNYCPSDEEVLEIQRLLVQPLSRLKAIDDKIAELQKTIEELTEERDSEIFVACLPTHRDSVMSAVEACSPGPHLQLVENRIAARAIHASSSYYRAWRAPAGEACATAS
;
A
#
# COMPACT_ATOMS: atom_id res chain seq x y z
N MET A 1 3.20 2.68 32.47
CA MET A 1 4.25 2.44 33.48
C MET A 1 5.21 3.61 33.42
N ILE A 2 5.52 4.24 34.55
CA ILE A 2 6.47 5.36 34.62
C ILE A 2 7.84 4.78 34.94
N SER A 3 8.88 5.20 34.20
CA SER A 3 10.27 4.78 34.45
C SER A 3 10.75 5.32 35.80
N PRO A 4 11.51 4.55 36.59
CA PRO A 4 12.10 5.05 37.85
C PRO A 4 13.07 6.21 37.63
N PHE A 5 13.61 6.37 36.42
CA PHE A 5 14.50 7.46 36.04
C PHE A 5 13.78 8.66 35.40
N ALA A 6 12.44 8.65 35.35
CA ALA A 6 11.66 9.69 34.67
C ALA A 6 11.91 11.09 35.27
N SER A 7 12.04 11.21 36.60
CA SER A 7 12.32 12.48 37.27
C SER A 7 13.72 13.04 36.99
N LYS A 8 14.65 12.18 36.54
CA LYS A 8 16.03 12.55 36.22
C LYS A 8 16.21 12.89 34.73
N SER A 9 15.22 12.56 33.89
CA SER A 9 15.24 12.85 32.46
C SER A 9 15.24 14.37 32.19
N GLY A 10 16.10 14.83 31.28
CA GLY A 10 16.22 16.26 30.96
C GLY A 10 16.99 17.11 31.98
N THR A 11 17.71 16.49 32.92
CA THR A 11 18.55 17.16 33.91
C THR A 11 20.04 16.89 33.65
N ASN A 12 20.94 17.65 34.28
CA ASN A 12 22.39 17.39 34.27
C ASN A 12 22.80 16.22 35.20
N TYR A 13 21.87 15.31 35.51
CA TYR A 13 22.12 14.15 36.35
C TYR A 13 23.06 13.17 35.65
N CYS A 14 24.13 12.78 36.33
CA CYS A 14 25.03 11.71 35.89
C CYS A 14 24.71 10.44 36.69
N PRO A 15 24.24 9.36 36.05
CA PRO A 15 23.96 8.11 36.75
C PRO A 15 25.23 7.45 37.27
N SER A 16 25.12 6.70 38.37
CA SER A 16 26.20 5.83 38.84
C SER A 16 26.32 4.58 37.96
N ASP A 17 27.43 3.85 38.08
CA ASP A 17 27.66 2.63 37.31
C ASP A 17 26.58 1.55 37.59
N GLU A 18 26.11 1.44 38.83
CA GLU A 18 25.00 0.55 39.20
C GLU A 18 23.69 0.95 38.52
N GLU A 19 23.38 2.24 38.47
CA GLU A 19 22.19 2.75 37.79
C GLU A 19 22.26 2.54 36.28
N VAL A 20 23.45 2.65 35.68
CA VAL A 20 23.66 2.33 34.26
C VAL A 20 23.32 0.87 33.99
N LEU A 21 23.75 -0.05 34.84
CA LEU A 21 23.41 -1.47 34.72
C LEU A 21 21.91 -1.71 34.90
N GLU A 22 21.26 -1.01 35.81
CA GLU A 22 19.80 -1.09 36.01
C GLU A 22 19.03 -0.60 34.78
N ILE A 23 19.42 0.56 34.23
CA ILE A 23 18.84 1.11 33.00
C ILE A 23 18.98 0.11 31.85
N GLN A 24 20.17 -0.49 31.68
CA GLN A 24 20.38 -1.50 30.63
C GLN A 24 19.43 -2.69 30.77
N ARG A 25 19.22 -3.20 32.00
CA ARG A 25 18.27 -4.30 32.25
C ARG A 25 16.85 -3.90 31.92
N LEU A 26 16.43 -2.68 32.29
CA LEU A 26 15.09 -2.17 31.99
C LEU A 26 14.84 -2.01 30.48
N LEU A 27 15.89 -1.75 29.70
CA LEU A 27 15.78 -1.54 28.25
C LEU A 27 15.69 -2.85 27.44
N VAL A 28 16.04 -4.02 28.00
CA VAL A 28 16.02 -5.29 27.27
C VAL A 28 14.65 -5.59 26.65
N GLN A 29 13.58 -5.50 27.45
CA GLN A 29 12.24 -5.84 27.00
C GLN A 29 11.63 -4.81 26.02
N PRO A 30 11.74 -3.48 26.27
CA PRO A 30 11.31 -2.47 25.31
C PRO A 30 12.04 -2.58 23.97
N LEU A 31 13.36 -2.81 23.98
CA LEU A 31 14.14 -2.94 22.75
C LEU A 31 13.78 -4.21 21.96
N SER A 32 13.55 -5.34 22.63
CA SER A 32 13.12 -6.55 21.93
C SER A 32 11.73 -6.39 21.31
N ARG A 33 10.81 -5.72 22.02
CA ARG A 33 9.48 -5.39 21.49
C ARG A 33 9.57 -4.43 20.30
N LEU A 34 10.44 -3.42 20.37
CA LEU A 34 10.63 -2.47 19.28
C LEU A 34 11.15 -3.19 18.04
N LYS A 35 12.17 -4.04 18.19
CA LYS A 35 12.68 -4.88 17.10
C LYS A 35 11.59 -5.75 16.47
N ALA A 36 10.77 -6.41 17.28
CA ALA A 36 9.67 -7.24 16.77
C ALA A 36 8.60 -6.42 16.01
N ILE A 37 8.44 -5.13 16.31
CA ILE A 37 7.57 -4.23 15.55
C ILE A 37 8.24 -3.84 14.23
N ASP A 38 9.52 -3.50 14.26
CA ASP A 38 10.29 -3.16 13.05
C ASP A 38 10.31 -4.33 12.06
N ASP A 39 10.50 -5.56 12.55
CA ASP A 39 10.46 -6.77 11.73
C ASP A 39 9.09 -6.94 11.04
N LYS A 40 7.99 -6.66 11.75
CA LYS A 40 6.63 -6.71 11.18
C LYS A 40 6.38 -5.60 10.17
N ILE A 41 6.91 -4.41 10.41
CA ILE A 41 6.82 -3.30 9.46
C ILE A 41 7.52 -3.69 8.14
N ALA A 42 8.73 -4.25 8.23
CA ALA A 42 9.46 -4.72 7.07
C ALA A 42 8.71 -5.83 6.30
N GLU A 43 8.13 -6.79 7.01
CA GLU A 43 7.29 -7.84 6.41
C GLU A 43 6.08 -7.26 5.66
N LEU A 44 5.35 -6.34 6.30
CA LEU A 44 4.18 -5.71 5.68
C LEU A 44 4.55 -4.83 4.48
N GLN A 45 5.68 -4.12 4.55
CA GLN A 45 6.20 -3.34 3.42
C GLN A 45 6.49 -4.22 2.22
N LYS A 46 7.16 -5.36 2.44
CA LYS A 46 7.42 -6.35 1.40
C LYS A 46 6.11 -6.87 0.76
N THR A 47 5.12 -7.22 1.58
CA THR A 47 3.81 -7.67 1.07
C THR A 47 3.11 -6.59 0.24
N ILE A 48 3.21 -5.32 0.65
CA ILE A 48 2.66 -4.19 -0.13
C ILE A 48 3.37 -4.07 -1.47
N GLU A 49 4.70 -4.19 -1.51
CA GLU A 49 5.48 -4.15 -2.74
C GLU A 49 5.06 -5.27 -3.69
N GLU A 50 4.99 -6.51 -3.22
CA GLU A 50 4.57 -7.67 -4.02
C GLU A 50 3.15 -7.50 -4.61
N LEU A 51 2.18 -7.07 -3.80
CA LEU A 51 0.81 -6.84 -4.27
C LEU A 51 0.71 -5.66 -5.23
N THR A 52 1.58 -4.66 -5.07
CA THR A 52 1.63 -3.50 -5.97
C THR A 52 2.17 -3.91 -7.33
N GLU A 53 3.21 -4.73 -7.36
CA GLU A 53 3.76 -5.30 -8.60
C GLU A 53 2.74 -6.21 -9.30
N GLU A 54 2.03 -7.05 -8.56
CA GLU A 54 0.97 -7.92 -9.10
C GLU A 54 -0.13 -7.07 -9.75
N ARG A 55 -0.64 -6.07 -9.04
CA ARG A 55 -1.65 -5.14 -9.56
C ARG A 55 -1.17 -4.44 -10.83
N ASP A 56 0.06 -3.93 -10.83
CA ASP A 56 0.59 -3.17 -11.96
C ASP A 56 0.83 -4.07 -13.18
N SER A 57 1.23 -5.33 -12.97
CA SER A 57 1.31 -6.37 -14.00
C SER A 57 -0.07 -6.69 -14.60
N GLU A 58 -1.09 -6.89 -13.75
CA GLU A 58 -2.46 -7.15 -14.22
C GLU A 58 -3.03 -5.99 -15.01
N ILE A 59 -2.86 -4.75 -14.52
CA ILE A 59 -3.27 -3.54 -15.23
C ILE A 59 -2.54 -3.45 -16.56
N PHE A 60 -1.22 -3.69 -16.57
CA PHE A 60 -0.44 -3.67 -17.81
C PHE A 60 -1.03 -4.64 -18.83
N VAL A 61 -1.25 -5.90 -18.47
CA VAL A 61 -1.84 -6.92 -19.35
C VAL A 61 -3.25 -6.54 -19.82
N ALA A 62 -4.11 -6.06 -18.92
CA ALA A 62 -5.47 -5.64 -19.27
C ALA A 62 -5.51 -4.39 -20.16
N CYS A 63 -4.49 -3.54 -20.07
CA CYS A 63 -4.33 -2.33 -20.88
C CYS A 63 -3.53 -2.58 -22.17
N LEU A 64 -2.91 -3.74 -22.36
CA LEU A 64 -2.34 -4.11 -23.64
C LEU A 64 -3.45 -4.11 -24.69
N PRO A 65 -3.23 -3.54 -25.89
CA PRO A 65 -4.17 -3.66 -27.00
C PRO A 65 -4.29 -5.15 -27.35
N THR A 66 -5.32 -5.82 -26.85
CA THR A 66 -5.65 -7.22 -27.18
C THR A 66 -6.05 -7.37 -28.64
N HIS A 67 -6.33 -6.26 -29.32
CA HIS A 67 -6.54 -6.23 -30.75
C HIS A 67 -5.28 -5.68 -31.43
N ARG A 68 -4.46 -6.57 -32.01
CA ARG A 68 -3.69 -6.19 -33.19
C ARG A 68 -4.72 -5.92 -34.29
N ASP A 69 -5.31 -4.73 -34.30
CA ASP A 69 -5.85 -4.17 -35.53
C ASP A 69 -4.67 -4.12 -36.49
N SER A 70 -4.57 -5.13 -37.36
CA SER A 70 -3.57 -5.18 -38.43
C SER A 70 -3.87 -4.13 -39.52
N VAL A 71 -4.67 -3.11 -39.19
CA VAL A 71 -5.07 -2.03 -40.05
C VAL A 71 -5.13 -0.75 -39.21
N MET A 72 -3.96 -0.21 -38.83
CA MET A 72 -3.82 1.24 -38.95
C MET A 72 -4.02 1.54 -40.43
N SER A 73 -5.24 1.85 -40.82
CA SER A 73 -5.49 2.45 -42.13
C SER A 73 -4.66 3.73 -42.18
N ALA A 74 -3.95 3.97 -43.28
CA ALA A 74 -3.10 5.14 -43.48
C ALA A 74 -3.82 6.49 -43.26
N VAL A 75 -5.16 6.47 -43.11
CA VAL A 75 -6.01 7.59 -42.68
C VAL A 75 -5.71 8.10 -41.26
N GLU A 76 -5.31 7.26 -40.31
CA GLU A 76 -5.08 7.69 -38.92
C GLU A 76 -3.65 8.23 -38.67
N ALA A 77 -2.74 8.03 -39.62
CA ALA A 77 -1.35 8.48 -39.51
C ALA A 77 -1.15 9.97 -39.84
N CYS A 78 -2.15 10.63 -40.40
CA CYS A 78 -2.07 12.03 -40.80
C CYS A 78 -3.13 12.89 -40.10
N SER A 79 -2.99 13.12 -38.79
CA SER A 79 -3.50 14.33 -38.13
C SER A 79 -2.94 14.47 -36.71
N PRO A 80 -2.16 15.52 -36.39
CA PRO A 80 -1.83 15.85 -35.01
C PRO A 80 -3.07 16.52 -34.38
N GLY A 81 -4.00 15.70 -33.86
CA GLY A 81 -5.22 16.12 -33.15
C GLY A 81 -5.19 15.77 -31.66
N PRO A 82 -6.18 16.21 -30.85
CA PRO A 82 -6.19 16.23 -29.38
C PRO A 82 -6.33 14.84 -28.72
N HIS A 83 -5.82 13.80 -29.38
CA HIS A 83 -6.02 12.40 -29.07
C HIS A 83 -5.15 11.91 -27.91
N LEU A 84 -4.03 12.59 -27.61
CA LEU A 84 -3.18 12.25 -26.46
C LEU A 84 -3.93 12.42 -25.13
N GLN A 85 -4.68 13.52 -24.99
CA GLN A 85 -5.50 13.76 -23.78
C GLN A 85 -6.66 12.76 -23.66
N LEU A 86 -7.23 12.29 -24.77
CA LEU A 86 -8.34 11.34 -24.73
C LEU A 86 -7.88 9.94 -24.31
N VAL A 87 -6.66 9.53 -24.69
CA VAL A 87 -6.09 8.24 -24.30
C VAL A 87 -5.72 8.25 -22.82
N GLU A 88 -5.07 9.31 -22.34
CA GLU A 88 -4.77 9.49 -20.91
C GLU A 88 -6.05 9.50 -20.05
N ASN A 89 -7.10 10.20 -20.50
CA ASN A 89 -8.40 10.24 -19.82
C ASN A 89 -9.14 8.90 -19.85
N ARG A 90 -8.99 8.08 -20.90
CA ARG A 90 -9.63 6.74 -20.97
C ARG A 90 -8.92 5.72 -20.09
N ILE A 91 -7.60 5.80 -19.97
CA ILE A 91 -6.82 5.00 -19.04
C ILE A 91 -7.20 5.38 -17.60
N ALA A 92 -7.23 6.67 -17.28
CA ALA A 92 -7.66 7.17 -15.98
C ALA A 92 -9.11 6.78 -15.65
N ALA A 93 -10.05 6.92 -16.58
CA ALA A 93 -11.46 6.58 -16.37
C ALA A 93 -11.67 5.07 -16.14
N ARG A 94 -10.94 4.20 -16.84
CA ARG A 94 -11.00 2.74 -16.63
C ARG A 94 -10.38 2.33 -15.29
N ALA A 95 -9.27 2.95 -14.89
CA ALA A 95 -8.65 2.71 -13.59
C ALA A 95 -9.55 3.15 -12.42
N ILE A 96 -10.25 4.29 -12.56
CA ILE A 96 -11.22 4.79 -11.57
C ILE A 96 -12.46 3.87 -11.48
N HIS A 97 -12.97 3.38 -12.61
CA HIS A 97 -14.11 2.44 -12.61
C HIS A 97 -13.76 1.08 -11.98
N ALA A 98 -12.57 0.54 -12.27
CA ALA A 98 -12.09 -0.71 -11.68
C ALA A 98 -11.83 -0.57 -10.17
N SER A 99 -11.21 0.54 -9.75
CA SER A 99 -11.01 0.85 -8.34
C SER A 99 -12.35 1.07 -7.61
N SER A 100 -13.30 1.78 -8.23
CA SER A 100 -14.62 2.01 -7.63
C SER A 100 -15.49 0.75 -7.57
N SER A 101 -15.38 -0.19 -8.51
CA SER A 101 -16.11 -1.47 -8.41
C SER A 101 -15.52 -2.36 -7.33
N TYR A 102 -14.19 -2.38 -7.21
CA TYR A 102 -13.49 -3.10 -6.15
C TYR A 102 -13.87 -2.59 -4.74
N TYR A 103 -13.87 -1.26 -4.53
CA TYR A 103 -14.30 -0.66 -3.27
C TYR A 103 -15.81 -0.81 -2.97
N ARG A 104 -16.67 -0.92 -3.98
CA ARG A 104 -18.11 -1.19 -3.80
C ARG A 104 -18.39 -2.66 -3.45
N ALA A 105 -17.67 -3.60 -4.04
CA ALA A 105 -17.79 -5.02 -3.75
C ALA A 105 -17.33 -5.35 -2.31
N TRP A 106 -16.28 -4.68 -1.84
CA TRP A 106 -15.78 -4.83 -0.46
C TRP A 106 -16.66 -4.19 0.63
N ARG A 107 -17.54 -3.24 0.27
CA ARG A 107 -18.45 -2.57 1.23
C ARG A 107 -19.86 -3.15 1.24
N ALA A 108 -20.14 -4.19 0.44
CA ALA A 108 -21.41 -4.89 0.49
C ALA A 108 -21.48 -5.70 1.80
N PRO A 109 -22.51 -5.51 2.65
CA PRO A 109 -22.67 -6.35 3.83
C PRO A 109 -22.93 -7.80 3.41
N ALA A 110 -22.22 -8.73 4.03
CA ALA A 110 -22.44 -10.16 3.85
C ALA A 110 -23.84 -10.53 4.38
N GLY A 111 -24.84 -10.51 3.49
CA GLY A 111 -26.20 -10.90 3.83
C GLY A 111 -27.11 -10.80 2.62
N GLU A 112 -27.76 -11.93 2.31
CA GLU A 112 -28.86 -12.06 1.34
C GLU A 112 -28.48 -12.25 -0.13
N ALA A 113 -27.67 -13.28 -0.38
CA ALA A 113 -27.79 -14.07 -1.60
C ALA A 113 -28.81 -15.21 -1.35
N CYS A 114 -30.11 -14.94 -1.53
CA CYS A 114 -31.09 -15.96 -1.90
C CYS A 114 -32.43 -15.32 -2.31
N ALA A 115 -33.10 -15.93 -3.30
CA ALA A 115 -34.31 -15.47 -4.00
C ALA A 115 -34.01 -14.35 -5.02
N THR A 116 -33.99 -14.62 -6.32
CA THR A 116 -35.15 -15.12 -7.05
C THR A 116 -34.72 -15.99 -8.25
N ALA A 117 -35.13 -17.26 -8.21
CA ALA A 117 -35.29 -18.08 -9.40
C ALA A 117 -36.70 -18.67 -9.35
N SER A 118 -37.61 -18.08 -10.13
CA SER A 118 -38.82 -18.70 -10.68
C SER A 118 -39.30 -17.83 -11.83
#